data_AF-A0A117M7Y5-F1
#
_entry.id   AF-A0A117M7Y5-F1
#
_cell.length_a   1.000
_cell.length_b   1.000
_cell.length_c   1.000
_cell.angle_alpha   90.00
_cell.angle_beta   90.00
_cell.angle_gamma   90.00
#
_symmetry.space_group_name_H-M   'P 1'
#
loop_
_entity.id
_entity.type
_entity.pdbx_description
1 polymer ?
#
loop_
_entity_poly.entity_id
_entity_poly.type
_entity_poly.pdbx_seq_one_letter_code
_entity_poly.pdbx_strand_id
1 'polypeptide(L)' 'PSYKTVVVGDQLFTDIIMGNLLGAYTIKVEPISEREFFWTKLVRRVEGLLLSKMKKHPEVEALDK' A
#
# COMPACT_ATOMS: atom_id res chain seq x y z
N PRO A 1 3.68 -14.30 11.57
CA PRO A 1 5.03 -13.80 11.94
C PRO A 1 4.90 -12.74 13.03
N SER A 2 5.82 -12.68 13.99
CA SER A 2 5.84 -11.55 14.96
C SER A 2 6.49 -10.35 14.29
N TYR A 3 5.69 -9.43 13.76
CA TYR A 3 6.19 -8.18 13.20
C TYR A 3 6.64 -7.26 14.34
N LYS A 4 7.86 -6.73 14.26
CA LYS A 4 8.39 -5.76 15.24
C LYS A 4 8.02 -4.32 14.90
N THR A 5 7.71 -4.07 13.62
CA THR A 5 7.48 -2.74 13.07
C THR A 5 6.31 -2.81 12.09
N VAL A 6 5.44 -1.81 12.17
CA VAL A 6 4.33 -1.59 11.24
C VAL A 6 4.55 -0.26 10.53
N VAL A 7 4.39 -0.24 9.21
CA VAL A 7 4.45 0.97 8.38
C VAL A 7 3.06 1.20 7.80
N VAL A 8 2.52 2.40 8.00
CA VAL A 8 1.18 2.80 7.51
C VAL A 8 1.36 4.03 6.64
N GLY A 9 0.85 3.99 5.41
CA GLY A 9 0.98 5.11 4.47
C GLY A 9 0.08 4.98 3.25
N ASP A 10 -0.01 6.05 2.47
CA ASP A 10 -0.91 6.20 1.33
C ASP A 10 -0.21 5.98 -0.02
N GLN A 11 1.12 6.02 -0.06
CA GLN A 11 1.91 5.75 -1.25
C GLN A 11 2.41 4.30 -1.28
N LEU A 12 2.04 3.57 -2.33
CA LEU A 12 2.45 2.19 -2.56
C LEU A 12 3.96 2.06 -2.72
N PHE A 13 4.59 3.00 -3.44
CA PHE A 13 6.02 2.90 -3.78
C PHE A 13 6.94 3.13 -2.59
N THR A 14 6.62 4.09 -1.73
CA THR A 14 7.45 4.52 -0.61
C THR A 14 7.06 3.82 0.68
N ASP A 15 5.77 3.69 0.98
CA ASP A 15 5.36 3.16 2.28
C ASP A 15 5.27 1.62 2.26
N ILE A 16 4.74 1.07 1.17
CA ILE A 16 4.46 -0.38 1.07
C ILE A 16 5.66 -1.16 0.54
N ILE A 17 6.27 -0.74 -0.57
CA ILE A 17 7.42 -1.48 -1.14
C ILE A 17 8.63 -1.39 -0.20
N MET A 18 8.92 -0.21 0.36
CA MET A 18 10.03 -0.06 1.30
C MET A 18 9.80 -0.85 2.58
N GLY A 19 8.60 -0.77 3.18
CA GLY A 19 8.30 -1.51 4.40
C GLY A 19 8.38 -3.02 4.20
N ASN A 20 7.90 -3.53 3.05
CA ASN A 20 8.03 -4.95 2.71
C ASN A 20 9.49 -5.37 2.48
N LEU A 21 10.31 -4.52 1.85
CA LEU A 21 11.74 -4.77 1.67
C LEU A 21 12.49 -4.85 3.01
N LEU A 22 12.08 -4.03 3.98
CA LEU A 22 12.62 -4.01 5.35
C LEU A 22 12.04 -5.12 6.25
N GLY A 23 11.12 -5.94 5.75
CA GLY A 23 10.45 -6.99 6.51
C GLY A 23 9.45 -6.48 7.56
N ALA A 24 8.96 -5.25 7.42
CA ALA A 24 7.91 -4.68 8.24
C ALA A 24 6.52 -5.07 7.73
N TYR A 25 5.53 -5.06 8.62
CA TYR A 25 4.13 -5.18 8.20
C TYR A 25 3.67 -3.85 7.60
N THR A 26 3.13 -3.86 6.38
CA THR A 26 2.74 -2.64 5.68
C THR A 26 1.22 -2.55 5.52
N ILE A 27 0.66 -1.39 5.81
CA ILE A 27 -0.77 -1.10 5.66
C ILE A 27 -0.91 0.08 4.72
N LYS A 28 -1.55 -0.14 3.57
CA LYS A 28 -1.88 0.93 2.62
C LYS A 28 -3.23 1.53 2.98
N VAL A 29 -3.28 2.84 3.19
CA VAL A 29 -4.54 3.58 3.37
C VAL A 29 -4.99 4.21 2.06
N GLU A 30 -6.29 4.51 1.95
CA GLU A 30 -6.80 5.30 0.84
C GLU A 30 -6.38 6.77 0.99
N PRO A 31 -5.86 7.39 -0.08
CA PRO A 31 -5.43 8.77 -0.02
C PRO A 31 -6.65 9.72 0.05
N ILE A 32 -6.56 10.74 0.91
CA ILE A 32 -7.66 11.66 1.22
C ILE A 32 -7.82 12.78 0.16
N SER A 33 -6.77 13.12 -0.59
CA SER A 33 -6.80 14.25 -1.54
C SER A 33 -6.95 13.80 -3.00
N GLU A 34 -7.94 14.36 -3.69
CA GLU A 34 -8.13 14.27 -5.15
C GLU A 34 -7.40 15.38 -5.94
N ARG A 35 -6.91 16.42 -5.25
CA ARG A 35 -6.15 17.53 -5.84
C ARG A 35 -4.67 17.25 -5.77
N GLU A 36 -4.16 16.49 -6.73
CA GLU A 36 -2.74 16.28 -6.90
C GLU A 36 -2.29 16.67 -8.31
N PHE A 37 -1.04 17.10 -8.44
CA PHE A 37 -0.39 17.41 -9.71
C PHE A 37 -0.51 16.22 -10.69
N PHE A 38 -0.50 16.49 -11.99
CA PHE A 38 -0.63 15.48 -13.05
C PHE A 38 0.30 14.26 -12.85
N TRP A 39 1.50 14.51 -12.31
CA TRP A 39 2.49 13.49 -11.97
C TRP A 39 1.97 12.47 -10.95
N THR A 40 1.35 12.92 -9.86
CA THR A 40 0.86 12.06 -8.78
C THR A 40 -0.31 11.20 -9.25
N LYS A 41 -1.15 11.74 -10.14
CA LYS A 41 -2.25 10.99 -10.78
C LYS A 41 -1.74 9.85 -11.68
N LEU A 42 -0.62 10.07 -12.38
CA LEU A 42 0.05 9.04 -13.17
C LEU A 42 0.59 7.93 -12.25
N VAL A 43 1.24 8.31 -11.15
CA VAL A 43 1.76 7.36 -10.14
C VAL A 43 0.64 6.50 -9.57
N ARG A 44 -0.50 7.09 -9.16
CA ARG A 44 -1.66 6.33 -8.65
C ARG A 44 -2.20 5.31 -9.64
N ARG A 45 -2.17 5.60 -10.94
CA ARG A 45 -2.63 4.66 -11.98
C ARG A 45 -1.69 3.47 -12.12
N VAL A 46 -0.38 3.70 -11.99
CA VAL A 46 0.63 2.64 -11.92
C VAL A 46 0.48 1.84 -10.62
N GLU A 47 0.19 2.50 -9.49
CA GLU A 47 -0.08 1.81 -8.23
C GLU A 47 -1.28 0.87 -8.30
N GLY A 48 -2.38 1.28 -8.96
CA GLY A 48 -3.54 0.42 -9.14
C GLY A 48 -3.20 -0.88 -9.91
N LEU A 49 -2.35 -0.79 -10.93
CA LEU A 49 -1.88 -1.96 -11.69
C LEU A 49 -0.99 -2.88 -10.85
N LEU A 50 -0.16 -2.31 -9.97
CA LEU A 50 0.71 -3.06 -9.06
C LEU A 50 -0.09 -3.71 -7.93
N LEU A 51 -1.07 -3.01 -7.36
CA LEU A 51 -1.96 -3.54 -6.32
C LEU A 51 -2.70 -4.80 -6.78
N SER A 52 -3.15 -4.85 -8.04
CA SER A 52 -3.77 -6.05 -8.60
C SER A 52 -2.85 -7.28 -8.63
N LYS A 53 -1.53 -7.10 -8.52
CA LYS A 53 -0.55 -8.18 -8.42
C LYS A 53 -0.13 -8.48 -6.98
N MET A 54 -0.45 -7.61 -6.04
CA MET A 54 -0.14 -7.80 -4.63
C MET A 54 -1.22 -8.63 -3.95
N LYS A 55 -0.80 -9.63 -3.18
CA LYS A 55 -1.72 -10.43 -2.36
C LYS A 55 -2.09 -9.63 -1.12
N LYS A 56 -3.40 -9.51 -0.84
CA LYS A 56 -3.87 -8.99 0.44
C LYS A 56 -3.41 -9.92 1.56
N HIS A 57 -3.24 -9.37 2.76
CA HIS A 57 -2.96 -10.20 3.92
C HIS A 57 -4.20 -11.08 4.18
N PRO A 58 -4.04 -12.40 4.38
CA PRO A 58 -5.17 -13.33 4.45
C PRO A 58 -6.16 -13.00 5.58
N GLU A 59 -5.67 -12.44 6.68
CA GLU A 59 -6.52 -11.99 7.80
C GLU A 59 -7.40 -10.79 7.44
N VAL A 60 -6.90 -9.87 6.60
CA VAL A 60 -7.67 -8.71 6.13
C VAL A 60 -8.63 -9.13 5.01
N GLU A 61 -8.20 -10.04 4.14
CA GLU A 61 -9.06 -10.59 3.08
C GLU A 61 -10.23 -11.42 3.64
N ALA A 62 -10.05 -12.06 4.79
CA ALA A 62 -11.12 -12.77 5.50
C ALA A 62 -12.13 -11.84 6.19
N LEU A 63 -11.76 -10.59 6.48
CA LEU A 63 -12.64 -9.57 7.08
C LEU A 63 -13.44 -8.79 6.02
N ASP A 64 -12.92 -8.68 4.79
CA ASP A 64 -13.60 -8.06 3.65
C ASP A 64 -14.69 -8.98 3.01
N LYS A 65 -14.74 -10.26 3.37
CA LYS A 65 -15.73 -11.26 2.89
C LYS A 65 -16.85 -11.47 3.90
#